data_AF-A0A7G1IN85-F1
#
_entry.id   AF-A0A7G1IN85-F1
#
_cell.length_a   1.000
_cell.length_b   1.000
_cell.length_c   1.000
_cell.angle_alpha   90.00
_cell.angle_beta   90.00
_cell.angle_gamma   90.00
#
_symmetry.space_group_name_H-M   'P 1'
#
loop_
_entity.id
_entity.type
_entity.pdbx_description
1 polymer ?
#
loop_
_entity_poly.entity_id
_entity_poly.type
_entity_poly.pdbx_seq_one_letter_code
_entity_poly.pdbx_strand_id
1 'polypeptide(L)'
;MHAAAAAFTAGPAFPPLFARANRVAHGWLFGEPRSGGTGDHWVVDLAPMLNDSSMQQVLSGYHVTVPATLEVPLTVSPPQPVHQGQLRRLAVWGPWISVGAAASSASCALLMLLTARRRGKALASLGVSALLVGGAGWAGIEIGSHYVDDALDRTAGDIRRMADVMVGTAESSLHLWLNLTLVAGVALVVLGVLAAVLGSLWK
;
A
#
# COMPACT_ATOMS: atom_id res chain seq x y z
N MET A 1 -24.02 23.25 6.57
CA MET A 1 -22.81 22.41 6.74
C MET A 1 -22.66 21.37 5.63
N HIS A 2 -23.62 20.46 5.41
CA HIS A 2 -23.50 19.37 4.42
C HIS A 2 -23.24 19.84 2.97
N ALA A 3 -23.95 20.87 2.50
CA ALA A 3 -23.74 21.43 1.15
C ALA A 3 -22.36 22.08 0.96
N ALA A 4 -21.84 22.75 2.00
CA ALA A 4 -20.50 23.35 1.97
C ALA A 4 -19.41 22.27 1.97
N ALA A 5 -19.59 21.19 2.74
CA ALA A 5 -18.70 20.04 2.72
C ALA A 5 -18.70 19.35 1.35
N ALA A 6 -19.87 19.14 0.74
CA ALA A 6 -19.98 18.55 -0.60
C ALA A 6 -19.35 19.44 -1.69
N ALA A 7 -19.55 20.76 -1.62
CA ALA A 7 -18.91 21.71 -2.54
C ALA A 7 -17.39 21.73 -2.39
N PHE A 8 -16.88 21.61 -1.15
CA PHE A 8 -15.46 21.52 -0.88
C PHE A 8 -14.85 20.20 -1.42
N THR A 9 -15.47 19.04 -1.14
CA THR A 9 -14.96 17.74 -1.57
C THR A 9 -15.01 17.54 -3.09
N ALA A 10 -15.94 18.20 -3.78
CA ALA A 10 -15.98 18.24 -5.24
C ALA A 10 -15.03 19.29 -5.86
N GLY A 11 -14.45 20.17 -5.04
CA GLY A 11 -13.59 21.27 -5.47
C GLY A 11 -12.13 20.85 -5.74
N PRO A 12 -11.40 21.62 -6.57
CA PRO A 12 -10.03 21.29 -6.97
C PRO A 12 -8.99 21.38 -5.83
N ALA A 13 -9.33 22.08 -4.73
CA ALA A 13 -8.48 22.19 -3.55
C ALA A 13 -8.51 20.92 -2.68
N PHE A 14 -9.54 20.08 -2.81
CA PHE A 14 -9.72 18.92 -1.93
C PHE A 14 -8.67 17.81 -2.16
N PRO A 15 -8.37 17.35 -3.38
CA PRO A 15 -7.41 16.27 -3.59
C PRO A 15 -6.02 16.50 -2.95
N PRO A 16 -5.35 17.67 -3.12
CA PRO A 16 -4.05 17.90 -2.48
C PRO A 16 -4.13 18.00 -0.95
N LEU A 17 -5.22 18.55 -0.41
CA LEU A 17 -5.45 18.66 1.03
C LEU A 17 -5.75 17.29 1.67
N PHE A 18 -6.59 16.48 1.03
CA PHE A 18 -6.85 15.10 1.44
C PHE A 18 -5.58 14.26 1.42
N ALA A 19 -4.76 14.39 0.37
CA ALA A 19 -3.46 13.71 0.29
C ALA A 19 -2.50 14.14 1.40
N ARG A 20 -2.51 15.43 1.79
CA ARG A 20 -1.72 15.93 2.92
C ARG A 20 -2.21 15.34 4.24
N ALA A 21 -3.52 15.33 4.49
CA ALA A 21 -4.11 14.72 5.67
C ALA A 21 -3.75 13.23 5.78
N ASN A 22 -3.83 12.47 4.68
CA ASN A 22 -3.48 11.06 4.66
C ASN A 22 -1.98 10.82 4.92
N ARG A 23 -1.09 11.69 4.42
CA ARG A 23 0.35 11.64 4.73
C ARG A 23 0.63 11.90 6.20
N VAL A 24 -0.09 12.81 6.84
CA VAL A 24 0.03 13.08 8.28
C VAL A 24 -0.42 11.86 9.09
N ALA A 25 -1.55 11.25 8.73
CA ALA A 25 -2.04 10.03 9.35
C ALA A 25 -1.03 8.86 9.20
N HIS A 26 -0.50 8.65 8.00
CA HIS A 26 0.57 7.67 7.77
C HIS A 26 1.83 7.99 8.56
N GLY A 27 2.28 9.25 8.58
CA GLY A 27 3.45 9.66 9.36
C GLY A 27 3.28 9.42 10.86
N TRP A 28 2.07 9.57 11.39
CA TRP A 28 1.78 9.26 12.80
C TRP A 28 1.83 7.75 13.10
N LEU A 29 1.29 6.92 12.21
CA LEU A 29 1.23 5.46 12.42
C LEU A 29 2.55 4.73 12.12
N PHE A 30 3.31 5.22 11.13
CA PHE A 30 4.52 4.59 10.61
C PHE A 30 5.82 5.32 11.03
N GLY A 31 5.73 6.55 11.55
CA GLY A 31 6.88 7.35 11.96
C GLY A 31 7.38 7.09 13.38
N GLU A 32 8.41 7.83 13.78
CA GLU A 32 8.93 7.80 15.15
C GLU A 32 7.86 8.32 16.14
N PRO A 33 7.59 7.62 17.25
CA PRO A 33 6.78 8.17 18.33
C PRO A 33 7.37 9.49 18.83
N ARG A 34 6.56 10.53 18.97
CA ARG A 34 7.04 11.83 19.47
C ARG A 34 7.31 11.70 20.98
N SER A 35 8.51 12.06 21.40
CA SER A 35 8.86 12.15 22.81
C SER A 35 8.03 13.26 23.48
N GLY A 36 7.15 12.90 24.42
CA GLY A 36 6.42 13.86 25.27
C GLY A 36 4.96 14.16 24.88
N GLY A 37 4.42 13.52 23.84
CA GLY A 37 2.97 13.54 23.55
C GLY A 37 2.24 12.40 24.27
N THR A 38 0.97 12.58 24.61
CA THR A 38 0.10 11.51 25.13
C THR A 38 -0.02 10.42 24.06
N GLY A 39 0.82 9.38 24.14
CA GLY A 39 1.06 8.39 23.07
C GLY A 39 -0.17 7.60 22.61
N ASP A 40 -1.27 7.72 23.35
CA ASP A 40 -2.53 7.00 23.13
C ASP A 40 -3.57 7.84 22.36
N HIS A 41 -3.36 9.15 22.18
CA HIS A 41 -4.33 10.04 21.56
C HIS A 41 -3.92 10.41 20.13
N TRP A 42 -4.76 10.10 19.14
CA TRP A 42 -4.55 10.55 17.76
C TRP A 42 -4.80 12.06 17.68
N VAL A 43 -3.72 12.83 17.68
CA VAL A 43 -3.73 14.28 17.57
C VAL A 43 -3.20 14.67 16.19
N VAL A 44 -4.05 15.31 15.38
CA VAL A 44 -3.66 15.85 14.08
C VAL A 44 -3.40 17.34 14.23
N ASP A 45 -2.19 17.78 13.90
CA ASP A 45 -1.88 19.19 13.74
C ASP A 45 -2.44 19.67 12.40
N LEU A 46 -3.50 20.46 12.46
CA LEU A 46 -4.17 21.03 11.30
C LEU A 46 -3.56 22.38 10.88
N ALA A 47 -2.66 22.98 11.68
CA ALA A 47 -2.04 24.26 11.32
C ALA A 47 -1.39 24.26 9.92
N PRO A 48 -0.69 23.21 9.46
CA PRO A 48 -0.15 23.15 8.10
C PRO A 48 -1.20 23.01 6.99
N MET A 49 -2.43 22.58 7.32
CA MET A 49 -3.56 22.55 6.37
C MET A 49 -4.29 23.89 6.33
N LEU A 50 -4.43 24.54 7.48
CA LEU A 50 -5.05 25.86 7.60
C LEU A 50 -4.15 26.98 7.04
N ASN A 51 -2.84 26.75 7.00
CA ASN A 51 -1.87 27.64 6.38
C ASN A 51 -1.79 27.50 4.85
N ASP A 52 -2.63 26.66 4.24
CA ASP A 52 -2.75 26.57 2.78
C ASP A 52 -3.38 27.85 2.21
N SER A 53 -2.87 28.35 1.09
CA SER A 53 -3.30 29.62 0.50
C SER A 53 -4.80 29.66 0.17
N SER A 54 -5.38 28.52 -0.20
CA SER A 54 -6.83 28.40 -0.45
C SER A 54 -7.67 28.55 0.83
N MET A 55 -7.17 28.04 1.96
CA MET A 55 -7.82 28.15 3.27
C MET A 55 -7.59 29.52 3.91
N GLN A 56 -6.39 30.08 3.79
CA GLN A 56 -6.08 31.44 4.25
C GLN A 56 -6.99 32.48 3.60
N GLN A 57 -7.32 32.32 2.31
CA GLN A 57 -8.19 33.26 1.59
C GLN A 57 -9.64 33.22 2.10
N VAL A 58 -10.12 32.06 2.55
CA VAL A 58 -11.42 31.94 3.23
C VAL A 58 -11.33 32.48 4.66
N LEU A 59 -10.29 32.12 5.42
CA LEU A 59 -10.11 32.48 6.83
C LEU A 59 -9.86 33.98 7.05
N SER A 60 -9.15 34.63 6.13
CA SER A 60 -8.95 36.09 6.12
C SER A 60 -10.26 36.85 5.91
N GLY A 61 -11.19 36.30 5.12
CA GLY A 61 -12.55 36.82 4.99
C GLY A 61 -13.34 36.83 6.31
N TYR A 62 -12.96 35.97 7.26
CA TYR A 62 -13.58 35.85 8.58
C TYR A 62 -12.71 36.36 9.74
N HIS A 63 -11.58 37.05 9.46
CA HIS A 63 -10.63 37.56 10.48
C HIS A 63 -10.08 36.49 11.45
N VAL A 64 -9.92 35.24 10.98
CA VAL A 64 -9.37 34.15 11.81
C VAL A 64 -7.88 33.99 11.52
N THR A 65 -7.05 34.24 12.53
CA THR A 65 -5.60 33.96 12.51
C THR A 65 -5.33 32.51 12.86
N VAL A 66 -4.61 31.81 11.99
CA VAL A 66 -4.24 30.40 12.18
C VAL A 66 -3.07 30.32 13.17
N PRO A 67 -3.20 29.60 14.30
CA PRO A 67 -2.10 29.35 15.23
C PRO A 67 -0.97 28.54 14.57
N ALA A 68 0.27 28.67 15.07
CA ALA A 68 1.43 27.94 14.55
C ALA A 68 1.28 26.41 14.67
N THR A 69 0.49 25.94 15.64
CA THR A 69 0.09 24.55 15.85
C THR A 69 -1.39 24.52 16.28
N LEU A 70 -2.20 23.68 15.63
CA LEU A 70 -3.59 23.46 16.01
C LEU A 70 -3.84 21.95 16.12
N GLU A 71 -3.64 21.45 17.33
CA GLU A 71 -3.80 20.06 17.68
C GLU A 71 -5.28 19.72 17.94
N VAL A 72 -5.89 18.96 17.03
CA VAL A 72 -7.27 18.46 17.22
C VAL A 72 -7.21 16.98 17.60
N PRO A 73 -7.72 16.59 18.79
CA PRO A 73 -7.86 15.19 19.16
C PRO A 73 -9.00 14.57 18.37
N LEU A 74 -8.70 13.53 17.61
CA LEU A 74 -9.67 12.78 16.83
C LEU A 74 -10.10 11.57 17.64
N THR A 75 -10.83 11.82 18.72
CA THR A 75 -11.40 10.76 19.57
C THR A 75 -12.76 10.31 19.02
N VAL A 76 -12.74 9.52 17.96
CA VAL A 76 -13.80 8.53 17.75
C VAL A 76 -13.26 7.23 18.32
N SER A 77 -13.85 6.73 19.42
CA SER A 77 -13.43 5.49 20.08
C SER A 77 -13.35 4.36 19.04
N PRO A 78 -12.16 4.02 18.53
CA PRO A 78 -12.04 2.92 17.60
C PRO A 78 -12.20 1.63 18.41
N PRO A 79 -12.76 0.55 17.85
CA PRO A 79 -12.92 -0.72 18.57
C PRO A 79 -11.57 -1.30 19.05
N GLN A 80 -10.43 -0.84 18.52
CA GLN A 80 -9.10 -1.09 19.06
C GLN A 80 -8.29 0.20 19.17
N PRO A 81 -7.59 0.44 20.30
CA PRO A 81 -6.70 1.59 20.44
C PRO A 81 -5.50 1.45 19.50
N VAL A 82 -5.41 2.35 18.52
CA VAL A 82 -4.22 2.49 17.66
C VAL A 82 -3.21 3.40 18.35
N HIS A 83 -1.94 3.03 18.30
CA HIS A 83 -0.87 3.77 19.00
C HIS A 83 0.08 4.44 18.01
N GLN A 84 0.66 5.56 18.41
CA GLN A 84 1.64 6.26 17.58
C GLN A 84 2.84 5.37 17.27
N GLY A 85 3.24 5.29 16.00
CA GLY A 85 4.40 4.51 15.57
C GLY A 85 4.24 2.99 15.68
N GLN A 86 3.01 2.49 15.88
CA GLN A 86 2.73 1.04 15.98
C GLN A 86 3.26 0.25 14.78
N LEU A 87 3.22 0.84 13.58
CA LEU A 87 3.68 0.20 12.34
C LEU A 87 5.08 0.64 11.91
N ARG A 88 5.82 1.37 12.76
CA ARG A 88 7.19 1.82 12.46
C ARG A 88 8.12 0.69 12.08
N ARG A 89 8.01 -0.47 12.75
CA ARG A 89 8.82 -1.64 12.42
C ARG A 89 8.59 -2.08 10.97
N LEU A 90 7.35 -2.05 10.49
CA LEU A 90 7.03 -2.36 9.09
C LEU A 90 7.53 -1.27 8.14
N ALA A 91 7.44 0.01 8.52
CA ALA A 91 7.95 1.12 7.71
C ALA A 91 9.46 1.04 7.48
N VAL A 92 10.21 0.69 8.54
CA VAL A 92 11.67 0.62 8.50
C VAL A 92 12.14 -0.66 7.82
N TRP A 93 11.58 -1.82 8.19
CA TRP A 93 12.06 -3.11 7.69
C TRP A 93 11.42 -3.53 6.37
N GLY A 94 10.20 -3.10 6.08
CA GLY A 94 9.46 -3.49 4.88
C GLY A 94 10.24 -3.28 3.57
N PRO A 95 10.86 -2.10 3.35
CA PRO A 95 11.68 -1.87 2.16
C PRO A 95 12.90 -2.80 2.11
N TRP A 96 13.61 -2.99 3.22
CA TRP A 96 14.80 -3.83 3.27
C TRP A 96 14.48 -5.31 3.06
N ILE A 97 13.39 -5.81 3.64
CA ILE A 97 12.92 -7.18 3.42
C ILE A 97 12.54 -7.37 1.96
N SER A 98 11.82 -6.42 1.37
CA SER A 98 11.40 -6.49 -0.04
C SER A 98 12.59 -6.47 -0.99
N VAL A 99 13.54 -5.56 -0.79
CA VAL A 99 14.78 -5.48 -1.58
C VAL A 99 15.64 -6.74 -1.38
N GLY A 100 15.77 -7.24 -0.15
CA GLY A 100 16.52 -8.46 0.15
C GLY A 100 15.90 -9.69 -0.49
N ALA A 101 14.57 -9.83 -0.47
CA ALA A 101 13.85 -10.91 -1.12
C ALA A 101 13.97 -10.85 -2.65
N ALA A 102 13.86 -9.66 -3.23
CA ALA A 102 14.03 -9.45 -4.67
C ALA A 102 15.47 -9.75 -5.12
N ALA A 103 16.46 -9.22 -4.41
CA ALA A 103 17.87 -9.41 -4.72
C ALA A 103 18.30 -10.87 -4.56
N SER A 104 17.85 -11.56 -3.50
CA SER A 104 18.15 -12.98 -3.29
C SER A 104 17.49 -13.87 -4.35
N SER A 105 16.23 -13.60 -4.71
CA SER A 105 15.53 -14.32 -5.79
C SER A 105 16.21 -14.12 -7.14
N ALA A 106 16.58 -12.89 -7.48
CA ALA A 106 17.31 -12.58 -8.72
C ALA A 106 18.68 -13.27 -8.76
N SER A 107 19.42 -13.21 -7.65
CA SER A 107 20.74 -13.84 -7.54
C SER A 107 20.65 -15.37 -7.66
N CYS A 108 19.67 -15.98 -6.99
CA CYS A 108 19.43 -17.42 -7.07
C CYS A 108 19.04 -17.86 -8.49
N ALA A 109 18.16 -17.11 -9.15
CA ALA A 109 17.77 -17.37 -10.54
C ALA A 109 18.97 -17.27 -11.50
N LEU A 110 19.82 -16.25 -11.34
CA LEU A 110 21.04 -16.09 -12.13
C LEU A 110 22.03 -17.23 -11.90
N LEU A 111 22.29 -17.59 -10.65
CA LEU A 111 23.16 -18.72 -10.31
C LEU A 111 22.64 -20.04 -10.89
N MET A 112 21.33 -20.27 -10.85
CA MET A 112 20.69 -21.44 -11.45
C MET A 112 20.92 -21.48 -12.97
N LEU A 113 20.78 -20.34 -13.66
CA LEU A 113 21.00 -20.25 -15.11
C LEU A 113 22.48 -20.41 -15.50
N LEU A 114 23.40 -19.89 -14.69
CA LEU A 114 24.84 -19.97 -14.93
C LEU A 114 25.38 -21.39 -14.70
N THR A 115 24.90 -22.09 -13.67
CA THR A 115 25.34 -23.44 -13.31
C THR A 115 24.70 -24.54 -14.16
N ALA A 116 23.54 -24.28 -14.77
CA ALA A 116 22.80 -25.29 -15.52
C ALA A 116 23.47 -25.66 -16.85
N ARG A 117 23.94 -26.92 -16.97
CA ARG A 117 24.30 -27.54 -18.26
C ARG A 117 23.12 -27.68 -19.23
N ARG A 118 21.88 -27.57 -18.74
CA ARG A 118 20.63 -27.64 -19.53
C ARG A 118 19.75 -26.41 -19.24
N ARG A 119 20.14 -25.25 -19.77
CA ARG A 119 19.51 -23.93 -19.53
C ARG A 119 17.99 -23.90 -19.73
N GLY A 120 17.44 -24.70 -20.67
CA GLY A 120 15.99 -24.79 -20.89
C GLY A 120 15.21 -25.34 -19.70
N LYS A 121 15.73 -26.36 -18.99
CA LYS A 121 15.06 -26.91 -17.81
C LYS A 121 15.03 -25.91 -16.65
N ALA A 122 16.08 -25.09 -16.51
CA ALA A 122 16.16 -24.06 -15.48
C ALA A 122 15.16 -22.92 -15.72
N LEU A 123 15.02 -22.47 -16.98
CA LEU A 123 14.00 -21.49 -17.36
C LEU A 123 12.58 -22.01 -17.10
N ALA A 124 12.31 -23.27 -17.42
CA ALA A 124 11.01 -23.88 -17.18
C ALA A 124 10.69 -23.95 -15.67
N SER A 125 11.64 -24.33 -14.82
CA SER A 125 11.42 -24.34 -13.36
C SER A 125 11.21 -22.94 -12.78
N LEU A 126 11.92 -21.92 -13.29
CA LEU A 126 11.69 -20.53 -12.87
C LEU A 126 10.29 -20.06 -13.25
N GLY A 127 9.82 -20.43 -14.44
CA GLY A 127 8.45 -20.16 -14.86
C GLY A 127 7.41 -20.83 -13.96
N VAL A 128 7.60 -22.11 -13.60
CA VAL A 128 6.72 -22.81 -12.65
C VAL A 128 6.70 -22.13 -11.29
N SER A 129 7.86 -21.74 -10.76
CA SER A 129 7.91 -21.00 -9.49
C SER A 129 7.18 -19.66 -9.57
N ALA A 130 7.33 -18.91 -10.67
CA ALA A 130 6.60 -17.65 -10.87
C ALA A 130 5.08 -17.88 -10.95
N LEU A 131 4.63 -18.97 -11.59
CA LEU A 131 3.22 -19.35 -11.62
C LEU A 131 2.69 -19.72 -10.23
N LEU A 132 3.47 -20.45 -9.42
CA LEU A 132 3.10 -20.77 -8.05
C LEU A 132 2.97 -19.52 -7.19
N VAL A 133 3.90 -18.56 -7.31
CA VAL A 133 3.84 -17.29 -6.58
C VAL A 133 2.63 -16.47 -7.03
N GLY A 134 2.38 -16.38 -8.34
CA GLY A 134 1.21 -15.69 -8.88
C GLY A 134 -0.11 -16.30 -8.42
N GLY A 135 -0.24 -17.62 -8.49
CA GLY A 135 -1.44 -18.34 -8.05
C GLY A 135 -1.66 -18.28 -6.53
N ALA A 136 -0.60 -18.48 -5.74
CA ALA A 136 -0.69 -18.35 -4.29
C ALA A 136 -1.02 -16.91 -3.85
N GLY A 137 -0.48 -15.91 -4.53
CA GLY A 137 -0.82 -14.51 -4.31
C GLY A 137 -2.29 -14.21 -4.58
N TRP A 138 -2.85 -14.78 -5.65
CA TRP A 138 -4.26 -14.62 -5.99
C TRP A 138 -5.16 -15.24 -4.91
N ALA A 139 -4.89 -16.48 -4.49
CA ALA A 139 -5.63 -17.12 -3.41
C ALA A 139 -5.49 -16.38 -2.06
N GLY A 140 -4.32 -15.79 -1.80
CA GLY A 140 -4.08 -14.98 -0.61
C GLY A 140 -4.91 -13.70 -0.55
N ILE A 141 -5.16 -13.07 -1.71
CA ILE A 141 -6.03 -11.88 -1.79
C ILE A 141 -7.48 -12.25 -1.48
N GLU A 142 -7.98 -13.36 -2.04
CA GLU A 142 -9.35 -13.82 -1.76
C GLU A 142 -9.56 -14.04 -0.26
N ILE A 143 -8.65 -14.76 0.39
CA ILE A 143 -8.73 -15.02 1.84
C ILE A 143 -8.60 -13.70 2.63
N GLY A 144 -7.69 -12.81 2.21
CA GLY A 144 -7.49 -11.52 2.85
C GLY A 144 -8.70 -10.59 2.75
N SER A 145 -9.38 -10.59 1.60
CA SER A 145 -10.57 -9.78 1.35
C SER A 145 -11.69 -10.11 2.33
N HIS A 146 -11.90 -11.40 2.64
CA HIS A 146 -12.87 -11.83 3.66
C HIS A 146 -12.55 -11.30 5.06
N TYR A 147 -11.28 -11.31 5.47
CA TYR A 147 -10.88 -10.75 6.77
C TYR A 147 -11.08 -9.24 6.85
N VAL A 148 -10.86 -8.55 5.72
CA VAL A 148 -11.04 -7.10 5.62
C VAL A 148 -12.53 -6.77 5.63
N ASP A 149 -13.35 -7.49 4.88
CA ASP A 149 -14.81 -7.34 4.86
C ASP A 149 -15.42 -7.59 6.25
N ASP A 150 -15.01 -8.66 6.94
CA ASP A 150 -15.45 -8.96 8.32
C ASP A 150 -15.07 -7.86 9.31
N ALA A 151 -13.93 -7.20 9.11
CA ALA A 151 -13.49 -6.08 9.92
C ALA A 151 -14.27 -4.80 9.58
N LEU A 152 -14.55 -4.57 8.29
CA LEU A 152 -15.30 -3.42 7.80
C LEU A 152 -16.78 -3.50 8.18
N ASP A 153 -17.37 -4.69 8.24
CA ASP A 153 -18.71 -4.94 8.74
C ASP A 153 -18.92 -4.47 10.19
N ARG A 154 -17.84 -4.34 10.97
CA ARG A 154 -17.88 -3.80 12.34
C ARG A 154 -17.81 -2.26 12.39
N THR A 155 -17.71 -1.59 11.24
CA THR A 155 -17.56 -0.13 11.12
C THR A 155 -18.85 0.50 10.59
N ALA A 156 -19.39 1.50 11.28
CA ALA A 156 -20.65 2.12 10.91
C ALA A 156 -20.51 3.26 9.86
N GLY A 157 -21.45 3.33 8.91
CA GLY A 157 -21.72 4.54 8.10
C GLY A 157 -20.78 4.80 6.91
N ASP A 158 -20.64 6.07 6.53
CA ASP A 158 -19.87 6.57 5.36
C ASP A 158 -18.38 6.18 5.36
N ILE A 159 -17.82 5.85 6.53
CA ILE A 159 -16.44 5.41 6.70
C ILE A 159 -16.20 4.06 5.98
N ARG A 160 -17.19 3.17 5.97
CA ARG A 160 -17.13 1.90 5.24
C ARG A 160 -16.99 2.13 3.74
N ARG A 161 -17.81 3.00 3.15
CA ARG A 161 -17.76 3.28 1.71
C ARG A 161 -16.41 3.83 1.26
N MET A 162 -15.77 4.68 2.07
CA MET A 162 -14.43 5.18 1.76
C MET A 162 -13.37 4.07 1.87
N ALA A 163 -13.47 3.21 2.88
CA ALA A 163 -12.59 2.08 3.05
C ALA A 163 -12.72 1.06 1.91
N ASP A 164 -13.95 0.74 1.47
CA ASP A 164 -14.22 -0.16 0.34
C ASP A 164 -13.51 0.32 -0.94
N VAL A 165 -13.54 1.63 -1.21
CA VAL A 165 -12.86 2.20 -2.38
C VAL A 165 -11.33 2.07 -2.27
N MET A 166 -10.77 2.29 -1.08
CA MET A 166 -9.33 2.13 -0.85
C MET A 166 -8.90 0.67 -0.97
N VAL A 167 -9.67 -0.26 -0.39
CA VAL A 167 -9.43 -1.71 -0.44
C VAL A 167 -9.54 -2.20 -1.88
N GLY A 168 -10.63 -1.87 -2.58
CA GLY A 168 -10.82 -2.26 -3.98
C GLY A 168 -9.73 -1.72 -4.90
N THR A 169 -9.21 -0.51 -4.64
CA THR A 169 -8.07 0.03 -5.39
C THR A 169 -6.79 -0.78 -5.12
N ALA A 170 -6.54 -1.16 -3.86
CA ALA A 170 -5.38 -1.96 -3.48
C ALA A 170 -5.45 -3.37 -4.07
N GLU A 171 -6.60 -4.04 -4.01
CA GLU A 171 -6.85 -5.35 -4.60
C GLU A 171 -6.67 -5.32 -6.13
N SER A 172 -7.24 -4.32 -6.79
CA SER A 172 -7.08 -4.15 -8.25
C SER A 172 -5.62 -4.02 -8.66
N SER A 173 -4.85 -3.20 -7.92
CA SER A 173 -3.41 -3.06 -8.13
C SER A 173 -2.66 -4.37 -7.92
N LEU A 174 -2.96 -5.10 -6.84
CA LEU A 174 -2.36 -6.40 -6.54
C LEU A 174 -2.66 -7.44 -7.64
N HIS A 175 -3.92 -7.53 -8.08
CA HIS A 175 -4.32 -8.39 -9.19
C HIS A 175 -3.57 -8.06 -10.49
N LEU A 176 -3.37 -6.78 -10.79
CA LEU A 176 -2.57 -6.36 -11.95
C LEU A 176 -1.14 -6.92 -11.87
N TRP A 177 -0.47 -6.74 -10.73
CA TRP A 177 0.90 -7.23 -10.53
C TRP A 177 0.97 -8.76 -10.56
N LEU A 178 0.00 -9.46 -10.00
CA LEU A 178 -0.06 -10.93 -10.05
C LEU A 178 -0.33 -11.45 -11.47
N ASN A 179 -1.17 -10.77 -12.25
CA ASN A 179 -1.37 -11.11 -13.64
C ASN A 179 -0.09 -10.94 -14.46
N LEU A 180 0.68 -9.88 -14.19
CA LEU A 180 1.99 -9.67 -14.83
C LEU A 180 2.99 -10.79 -14.45
N THR A 181 3.03 -11.23 -13.18
CA THR A 181 3.92 -12.31 -12.75
C THR A 181 3.50 -13.65 -13.35
N LEU A 182 2.20 -13.93 -13.45
CA LEU A 182 1.66 -15.10 -14.13
C LEU A 182 2.04 -15.13 -15.61
N VAL A 183 1.83 -14.03 -16.33
CA VAL A 183 2.19 -13.92 -17.75
C VAL A 183 3.69 -14.12 -17.96
N ALA A 184 4.53 -13.48 -17.12
CA ALA A 184 5.97 -13.69 -17.15
C ALA A 184 6.35 -15.15 -16.86
N GLY A 185 5.68 -15.80 -15.90
CA GLY A 185 5.84 -17.21 -15.58
C GLY A 185 5.52 -18.12 -16.77
N VAL A 186 4.38 -17.93 -17.44
CA VAL A 186 4.01 -18.68 -18.65
C VAL A 186 5.07 -18.51 -19.74
N ALA A 187 5.50 -17.28 -20.01
CA ALA A 187 6.51 -17.00 -21.02
C ALA A 187 7.84 -17.73 -20.73
N LEU A 188 8.30 -17.72 -19.46
CA LEU A 188 9.49 -18.44 -19.02
C LEU A 188 9.36 -19.96 -19.19
N VAL A 189 8.19 -20.54 -18.88
CA VAL A 189 7.93 -21.97 -19.10
C VAL A 189 8.04 -22.32 -20.58
N VAL A 190 7.35 -21.58 -21.45
CA VAL A 190 7.35 -21.85 -22.91
C VAL A 190 8.76 -21.75 -23.49
N LEU A 191 9.48 -20.66 -23.18
CA LEU A 191 10.86 -20.46 -23.63
C LEU A 191 11.78 -21.56 -23.11
N GLY A 192 11.65 -21.95 -21.84
CA GLY A 192 12.43 -23.02 -21.24
C GLY A 192 12.21 -24.37 -21.89
N VAL A 193 10.95 -24.73 -22.16
CA VAL A 193 10.58 -25.98 -22.85
C VAL A 193 11.14 -25.98 -24.27
N LEU A 194 10.95 -24.91 -25.04
CA LEU A 194 11.49 -24.81 -26.41
C LEU A 194 13.01 -24.96 -26.43
N ALA A 195 13.72 -24.25 -25.54
CA ALA A 195 15.17 -24.35 -25.42
C ALA A 195 15.63 -25.76 -24.99
N ALA A 196 14.86 -26.46 -24.15
CA ALA A 196 15.16 -27.82 -23.74
C ALA A 196 14.98 -28.83 -24.88
N VAL A 197 13.93 -28.67 -25.68
CA VAL A 197 13.66 -29.51 -26.86
C VAL A 197 14.74 -29.29 -27.92
N LEU A 198 15.04 -28.04 -28.30
CA LEU A 198 16.11 -27.74 -29.27
C LEU A 198 17.48 -28.26 -28.79
N GLY A 199 17.80 -28.07 -27.51
CA GLY A 199 19.04 -28.57 -26.93
C GLY A 199 19.14 -30.10 -26.82
N SER A 200 18.02 -30.82 -26.95
CA SER A 200 17.99 -32.28 -27.03
C SER A 200 18.12 -32.82 -28.45
N LEU A 201 17.82 -32.01 -29.47
CA LEU A 201 17.96 -32.36 -30.88
C LEU A 201 19.40 -32.21 -31.40
N TRP A 202 20.20 -31.37 -30.73
CA TRP A 202 21.58 -31.04 -31.11
C TRP A 202 22.65 -31.79 -30.29
N LYS A 203 22.25 -32.84 -29.57
CA LYS A 203 23.09 -33.57 -28.61
C LYS A 203 22.93 -35.06 -28.80
#